data_AF-A0A0M1JHB5-F1
#
_entry.id   AF-A0A0M1JHB5-F1
#
_cell.length_a   1.000
_cell.length_b   1.000
_cell.length_c   1.000
_cell.angle_alpha   90.00
_cell.angle_beta   90.00
_cell.angle_gamma   90.00
#
_symmetry.space_group_name_H-M   'P 1'
#
loop_
_entity.id
_entity.type
_entity.pdbx_description
1 polymer ?
#
loop_
_entity_poly.entity_id
_entity_poly.type
_entity_poly.pdbx_seq_one_letter_code
_entity_poly.pdbx_strand_id
1 'polypeptide(L)' 'MNPENLEDDLRPEYDFDFTKAIRGKYYQEYTQNSNIIVLDPDIAAVFHNSKAVNTALRSMLAFAKQTKNLINEPTSAS' A
#
# COMPACT_ATOMS: atom_id res chain seq x y z
N MET A 1 39.63 5.07 6.61
CA MET A 1 39.07 6.28 5.97
C MET A 1 39.70 7.48 6.66
N ASN A 2 40.46 8.29 5.92
CA ASN A 2 41.00 9.55 6.45
C ASN A 2 39.94 10.64 6.21
N PRO A 3 39.31 11.22 7.24
CA PRO A 3 38.25 12.22 7.06
C PRO A 3 38.73 13.53 6.40
N GLU A 4 40.04 13.74 6.27
CA GLU A 4 40.63 14.96 5.71
C GLU A 4 40.63 15.04 4.17
N ASN A 5 40.24 13.99 3.43
CA ASN A 5 40.23 13.97 1.96
C ASN A 5 38.88 13.55 1.35
N LEU A 6 37.77 13.84 2.03
CA LEU A 6 36.43 13.44 1.55
C LEU A 6 36.08 14.05 0.19
N GLU A 7 36.61 15.23 -0.13
CA GLU A 7 36.34 15.94 -1.40
C GLU A 7 37.08 15.33 -2.59
N ASP A 8 38.27 14.76 -2.40
CA ASP A 8 39.09 14.14 -3.45
C ASP A 8 38.57 12.72 -3.81
N ASP A 9 37.89 12.08 -2.86
CA ASP A 9 37.26 10.75 -3.04
C ASP A 9 35.88 10.82 -3.72
N LEU A 10 35.25 12.00 -3.80
CA LEU A 10 33.94 12.18 -4.43
C LEU A 10 34.09 12.34 -5.95
N ARG A 11 33.31 11.54 -6.70
CA ARG A 11 33.31 11.66 -8.16
C ARG A 11 32.58 12.95 -8.58
N PRO A 12 32.97 13.60 -9.69
CA PRO A 12 32.36 14.85 -10.16
C PRO A 12 30.84 14.79 -10.35
N GLU A 13 30.28 13.60 -10.59
CA GLU A 13 28.83 13.40 -10.74
C GLU A 13 28.05 13.55 -9.42
N TYR A 14 28.72 13.64 -8.28
CA TYR A 14 28.14 13.83 -6.95
C TYR A 14 28.13 15.31 -6.51
N ASP A 15 28.22 16.27 -7.43
CA ASP A 15 27.92 17.69 -7.16
C ASP A 15 26.41 17.94 -7.23
N PHE A 16 25.73 17.72 -6.09
CA PHE A 16 24.29 17.91 -5.98
C PHE A 16 23.94 19.34 -5.56
N ASP A 17 23.32 20.09 -6.47
CA ASP A 17 22.70 21.37 -6.15
C ASP A 17 21.36 21.17 -5.42
N PHE A 18 21.43 21.05 -4.10
CA PHE A 18 20.25 20.88 -3.24
C PHE A 18 19.36 22.13 -3.16
N THR A 19 19.76 23.28 -3.69
CA THR A 19 18.88 24.47 -3.74
C THR A 19 17.68 24.25 -4.66
N LYS A 20 17.78 23.31 -5.60
CA LYS A 20 16.70 22.86 -6.48
C LYS A 20 15.94 21.64 -5.94
N ALA A 21 16.32 21.13 -4.77
CA ALA A 21 15.68 19.95 -4.20
C ALA A 21 14.26 20.29 -3.73
N ILE A 22 13.26 19.63 -4.31
CA ILE A 22 11.85 19.79 -3.94
C ILE A 22 11.50 18.73 -2.91
N ARG A 23 11.18 19.15 -1.69
CA ARG A 23 10.70 18.26 -0.64
C ARG A 23 9.40 17.59 -1.09
N GLY A 24 9.38 16.26 -1.10
CA GLY A 24 8.19 15.50 -1.47
C GLY A 24 7.81 15.62 -2.96
N LYS A 25 8.77 15.78 -3.87
CA LYS A 25 8.56 15.90 -5.33
C LYS A 25 7.55 14.91 -5.92
N TYR A 26 7.48 13.69 -5.38
CA TYR A 26 6.58 12.62 -5.82
C TYR A 26 5.49 12.25 -4.80
N TYR A 27 5.39 12.98 -3.69
CA TYR A 27 4.46 12.67 -2.61
C TYR A 27 3.01 12.81 -3.07
N GLN A 28 2.69 13.88 -3.80
CA GLN A 28 1.34 14.14 -4.29
C GLN A 28 0.90 13.10 -5.33
N GLU A 29 1.77 12.76 -6.28
CA GLU A 29 1.51 11.74 -7.31
C GLU A 29 1.31 10.34 -6.69
N TYR A 30 2.10 10.00 -5.66
CA TYR A 30 1.92 8.77 -4.90
C TYR A 30 0.54 8.73 -4.22
N THR A 31 0.11 9.82 -3.57
CA THR A 31 -1.19 9.90 -2.90
C THR A 31 -2.39 9.91 -3.84
N GLN A 32 -2.26 10.44 -5.06
CA GLN A 32 -3.37 10.51 -6.02
C GLN A 32 -3.64 9.17 -6.72
N ASN A 33 -2.61 8.36 -6.94
CA ASN A 33 -2.74 7.09 -7.65
C ASN A 33 -2.89 5.87 -6.72
N SER A 34 -2.82 6.06 -5.40
CA SER A 34 -3.04 4.99 -4.44
C SER A 34 -4.13 5.36 -3.44
N ASN A 35 -5.26 4.64 -3.48
CA ASN A 35 -6.25 4.69 -2.43
C ASN A 35 -5.67 3.94 -1.22
N ILE A 36 -4.86 4.63 -0.42
CA ILE A 36 -4.18 4.08 0.76
C ILE A 36 -5.21 3.91 1.86
N ILE A 37 -5.46 2.66 2.24
CA ILE A 37 -6.34 2.30 3.35
C ILE A 37 -5.46 1.84 4.50
N VAL A 38 -5.53 2.56 5.62
CA VAL A 38 -4.82 2.19 6.85
C VAL A 38 -5.66 1.16 7.59
N LEU A 39 -5.03 0.06 8.01
CA LEU A 39 -5.65 -0.96 8.84
C LEU A 39 -5.45 -0.62 10.31
N ASP A 40 -6.42 -1.01 11.14
CA ASP A 40 -6.25 -0.96 12.58
C ASP A 40 -5.08 -1.87 13.03
N PRO A 41 -4.36 -1.53 14.12
CA PRO A 41 -3.13 -2.22 14.50
C PRO A 41 -3.30 -3.72 14.78
N ASP A 42 -4.44 -4.11 15.35
CA ASP A 42 -4.80 -5.50 15.62
C ASP A 42 -4.99 -6.30 14.34
N ILE A 43 -5.66 -5.72 13.33
CA ILE A 43 -5.83 -6.34 12.02
C ILE A 43 -4.49 -6.44 11.28
N ALA A 44 -3.68 -5.38 11.32
CA ALA A 44 -2.36 -5.38 10.72
C ALA A 44 -1.42 -6.42 11.35
N ALA A 45 -1.55 -6.70 12.65
CA ALA A 45 -0.78 -7.73 13.34
C ALA A 45 -1.09 -9.15 12.87
N VAL A 46 -2.30 -9.39 12.34
CA VAL A 46 -2.73 -10.71 11.86
C VAL A 46 -2.33 -10.93 10.39
N PHE A 47 -2.36 -9.88 9.56
CA PHE A 47 -2.14 -10.00 8.12
C PHE A 47 -0.75 -9.52 7.70
N HIS A 48 0.04 -10.45 7.15
CA HIS A 48 1.42 -10.20 6.70
C HIS A 48 1.53 -9.26 5.49
N ASN A 49 0.51 -9.17 4.63
CA ASN A 49 0.52 -8.28 3.46
C ASN A 49 -0.89 -8.02 2.90
N SER A 50 -0.97 -7.07 1.96
CA SER A 50 -2.21 -6.66 1.28
C SER A 50 -2.88 -7.79 0.49
N LYS A 51 -2.14 -8.76 -0.04
CA LYS A 51 -2.71 -9.91 -0.77
C LYS A 51 -3.54 -10.78 0.18
N ALA A 52 -3.06 -11.01 1.40
CA ALA A 52 -3.79 -11.79 2.40
C ALA A 52 -5.09 -11.10 2.83
N VAL A 53 -5.03 -9.79 3.10
CA VAL A 53 -6.20 -8.96 3.44
C VAL A 53 -7.25 -8.99 2.33
N ASN A 54 -6.83 -8.72 1.09
CA ASN A 54 -7.73 -8.67 -0.05
C ASN A 54 -8.37 -10.03 -0.35
N THR A 55 -7.64 -11.13 -0.13
CA THR A 55 -8.20 -12.48 -0.27
C THR A 55 -9.31 -12.71 0.76
N ALA A 56 -9.07 -12.38 2.02
CA ALA A 56 -10.06 -12.54 3.09
C ALA A 56 -11.33 -11.73 2.81
N LEU A 57 -11.19 -10.44 2.45
CA LEU A 57 -12.32 -9.57 2.15
C LEU A 57 -13.13 -10.08 0.94
N ARG A 58 -12.47 -10.58 -0.11
CA ARG A 58 -13.16 -11.17 -1.27
C ARG A 58 -13.93 -12.43 -0.91
N SER A 59 -13.37 -13.30 -0.08
CA SER A 59 -14.07 -14.48 0.42
C SER A 59 -15.31 -14.11 1.23
N MET A 60 -15.21 -13.10 2.09
CA MET A 60 -16.35 -12.58 2.85
C MET A 60 -17.44 -12.00 1.94
N LEU A 61 -17.06 -11.24 0.90
CA LEU A 61 -18.00 -10.72 -0.09
C LEU A 61 -18.68 -11.84 -0.89
N ALA A 62 -17.95 -12.90 -1.25
CA ALA A 62 -18.52 -14.05 -1.94
C ALA A 62 -19.54 -14.79 -1.05
N PHE A 63 -19.19 -15.01 0.22
CA PHE A 63 -20.11 -15.59 1.20
C PHE A 63 -21.38 -14.75 1.36
N ALA A 64 -21.24 -13.43 1.58
CA ALA A 64 -22.37 -12.53 1.73
C ALA A 64 -23.30 -12.53 0.50
N LYS A 65 -22.72 -12.59 -0.71
CA LYS A 65 -23.50 -12.72 -1.96
C LYS A 65 -24.26 -14.05 -2.01
N GLN A 66 -23.63 -15.15 -1.63
CA GLN A 66 -24.28 -16.46 -1.61
C GLN A 66 -25.44 -16.49 -0.61
N THR A 67 -25.24 -15.99 0.61
CA THR A 67 -26.31 -15.88 1.61
C THR A 67 -27.45 -15.00 1.11
N LYS A 68 -27.14 -13.86 0.46
CA LYS A 68 -28.15 -13.00 -0.15
C LYS A 68 -28.98 -13.74 -1.21
N ASN A 69 -28.37 -14.58 -2.03
CA ASN A 69 -29.10 -15.35 -3.04
C ASN A 69 -29.99 -16.43 -2.40
N LEU A 70 -29.49 -17.10 -1.34
CA LEU A 70 -30.25 -18.12 -0.60
C LEU A 70 -31.49 -17.57 0.11
N ILE A 71 -31.43 -16.33 0.62
CA ILE A 71 -32.60 -15.68 1.24
C ILE A 71 -33.59 -15.11 0.22
N ASN A 72 -33.18 -14.98 -1.05
CA ASN A 72 -34.00 -14.41 -2.13
C ASN A 72 -34.61 -15.47 -3.06
N GLU A 73 -34.17 -16.73 -2.99
CA GLU A 73 -34.84 -17.86 -3.65
C GLU A 73 -36.14 -18.18 -2.87
N PRO A 74 -37.33 -18.00 -3.47
CA PRO A 74 -38.55 -18.42 -2.82
C PRO A 74 -38.51 -19.94 -2.70
N THR A 75 -38.93 -20.42 -1.54
CA THR A 75 -39.33 -21.81 -1.32
C THR A 75 -40.44 -22.19 -2.31
N SER A 76 -40.08 -22.51 -3.55
CA SER A 76 -40.93 -23.18 -4.53
C SER A 76 -40.49 -24.63 -4.59
N ALA A 77 -40.62 -25.30 -3.45
CA ALA A 77 -40.78 -26.74 -3.39
C ALA A 77 -42.26 -27.00 -3.11
N SER A 78 -43.05 -27.16 -4.17
CA SER A 78 -44.36 -27.83 -4.19
C SER A 78 -44.64 -28.28 -5.61
#